data_AF-A0A954Z073-F1
#
_entry.id   AF-A0A954Z073-F1
#
_cell.length_a   1.000
_cell.length_b   1.000
_cell.length_c   1.000
_cell.angle_alpha   90.00
_cell.angle_beta   90.00
_cell.angle_gamma   90.00
#
_symmetry.space_group_name_H-M   'P 1'
#
loop_
_entity.id
_entity.type
_entity.pdbx_description
1 polymer ?
#
loop_
_entity_poly.entity_id
_entity_poly.type
_entity_poly.pdbx_seq_one_letter_code
_entity_poly.pdbx_strand_id
1 'polypeptide(L)' 'MMGRVARYHIPKSRCRVETRAGNSRFITTIAPAGSVAEAQAFLQEIRGEMPDATHHVYAFRVGHGNS' A
#
# COMPACT_ATOMS: atom_id res chain seq x y z
N MET A 1 4.54 -0.41 -32.84
CA MET A 1 5.66 0.17 -32.07
C MET A 1 5.39 -0.09 -30.59
N MET A 2 5.92 -1.18 -30.03
CA MET A 2 5.78 -1.50 -28.60
C MET A 2 6.74 -0.60 -27.81
N GLY A 3 6.19 0.40 -27.11
CA GLY A 3 6.96 1.30 -26.26
C GLY A 3 7.65 0.52 -25.14
N ARG A 4 8.94 0.79 -24.94
CA ARG A 4 9.74 0.18 -23.87
C ARG A 4 9.11 0.51 -22.53
N VAL A 5 8.57 -0.48 -21.82
CA VAL A 5 8.08 -0.32 -20.44
C VAL A 5 9.27 0.16 -19.60
N ALA A 6 9.25 1.43 -19.21
CA ALA A 6 10.31 1.98 -18.37
C ALA A 6 10.26 1.26 -17.03
N ARG A 7 11.31 0.51 -16.70
CA ARG A 7 11.41 -0.12 -15.38
C ARG A 7 11.41 0.98 -14.32
N TYR A 8 10.49 0.87 -13.38
CA TYR A 8 10.35 1.79 -12.25
C TYR A 8 10.50 1.02 -10.94
N HIS A 9 10.88 1.73 -9.87
CA HIS A 9 11.01 1.11 -8.56
C HIS A 9 9.64 0.70 -8.02
N ILE A 10 9.57 -0.54 -7.54
CA ILE A 10 8.45 -1.10 -6.80
C ILE A 10 8.94 -1.62 -5.45
N PRO A 11 8.07 -1.73 -4.43
CA PRO A 11 8.42 -2.40 -3.18
C PRO A 11 8.89 -3.84 -3.44
N LYS A 12 10.03 -4.22 -2.85
CA LYS A 12 10.57 -5.59 -3.00
C LYS A 12 9.74 -6.63 -2.25
N SER A 13 9.21 -6.26 -1.09
CA SER A 13 8.46 -7.14 -0.19
C SER A 13 7.54 -6.33 0.71
N ARG A 14 6.67 -7.01 1.46
CA ARG A 14 5.88 -6.39 2.53
C ARG A 14 6.80 -5.77 3.58
N CYS A 15 6.44 -4.60 4.09
CA CYS A 15 7.13 -3.92 5.18
C CYS A 15 6.11 -3.22 6.09
N ARG A 16 6.38 -3.16 7.40
CA ARG A 16 5.56 -2.50 8.40
C ARG A 16 6.41 -1.57 9.26
N VAL A 17 5.91 -0.38 9.51
CA VAL A 17 6.54 0.63 10.36
C VAL A 17 5.48 1.21 11.30
N GLU A 18 5.88 1.46 12.55
CA GLU A 18 5.10 2.21 13.52
C GLU A 18 5.74 3.58 13.76
N THR A 19 4.92 4.63 13.78
CA THR A 19 5.29 5.98 14.20
C THR A 19 4.30 6.47 15.24
N ARG A 20 4.74 7.30 16.19
CA ARG A 20 3.87 7.93 17.19
C ARG A 20 3.89 9.45 17.03
N ALA A 21 2.73 10.08 17.16
CA ALA A 21 2.61 11.54 17.23
C ALA A 21 1.56 11.90 18.29
N GLY A 22 2.00 12.58 19.35
CA GLY A 22 1.18 12.77 20.55
C GLY A 22 0.70 11.44 21.13
N ASN A 23 -0.60 11.35 21.42
CA ASN A 23 -1.25 10.13 21.92
C ASN A 23 -1.71 9.17 20.82
N SER A 24 -1.38 9.45 19.55
CA SER A 24 -1.78 8.63 18.41
C SER A 24 -0.65 7.68 17.98
N ARG A 25 -1.06 6.45 17.63
CA ARG A 25 -0.19 5.40 17.06
C ARG A 25 -0.55 5.20 15.59
N PHE A 26 0.43 5.32 14.70
CA PHE A 26 0.28 5.12 13.27
C PHE A 26 1.04 3.86 12.86
N ILE A 27 0.33 2.87 12.31
CA ILE A 27 0.92 1.62 11.81
C ILE A 27 0.74 1.60 10.30
N THR A 28 1.83 1.79 9.56
CA THR A 28 1.83 1.77 8.09
C THR A 28 2.32 0.42 7.60
N THR A 29 1.57 -0.20 6.69
CA THR A 29 1.98 -1.45 6.01
C THR A 29 1.99 -1.23 4.51
N ILE A 30 3.10 -1.56 3.86
CA ILE A 30 3.30 -1.43 2.41
C ILE A 30 3.59 -2.81 1.85
N ALA A 31 3.06 -3.12 0.66
CA ALA A 31 3.34 -4.33 -0.09
C ALA A 31 3.31 -4.05 -1.61
N PRO A 32 4.03 -4.82 -2.44
CA PRO A 32 3.82 -4.78 -3.88
C PRO A 32 2.42 -5.29 -4.25
N ALA A 33 1.79 -4.66 -5.25
CA ALA A 33 0.53 -5.10 -5.85
C ALA A 33 0.62 -5.03 -7.38
N GLY A 34 0.33 -6.14 -8.06
CA GLY A 34 0.34 -6.26 -9.51
C GLY A 34 -0.99 -5.87 -10.16
N SER A 35 -2.07 -5.78 -9.39
CA SER A 35 -3.40 -5.41 -9.86
C SER A 35 -4.19 -4.60 -8.82
N VAL A 36 -5.27 -3.96 -9.28
CA VAL A 36 -6.20 -3.24 -8.37
C VAL A 36 -6.87 -4.21 -7.40
N ALA A 37 -7.21 -5.41 -7.85
CA ALA A 37 -7.82 -6.44 -7.01
C ALA A 37 -6.86 -6.89 -5.89
N GLU A 38 -5.59 -7.10 -6.20
CA GLU A 38 -4.56 -7.41 -5.18
C GLU A 38 -4.40 -6.28 -4.18
N ALA A 39 -4.38 -5.02 -4.64
CA ALA A 39 -4.31 -3.87 -3.75
C ALA A 39 -5.53 -3.81 -2.82
N GLN A 40 -6.74 -4.00 -3.34
CA GLN A 40 -7.97 -4.01 -2.54
C GLN A 40 -8.01 -5.16 -1.53
N ALA A 41 -7.60 -6.37 -1.93
CA ALA A 41 -7.52 -7.53 -1.03
C ALA A 41 -6.56 -7.26 0.13
N PHE A 42 -5.39 -6.68 -0.16
CA PHE A 42 -4.43 -6.28 0.87
C PHE A 42 -5.01 -5.23 1.83
N LEU A 43 -5.76 -4.24 1.33
CA LEU A 43 -6.42 -3.26 2.21
C LEU A 43 -7.44 -3.91 3.14
N GLN A 44 -8.21 -4.89 2.67
CA GLN A 44 -9.17 -5.61 3.52
C GLN A 44 -8.48 -6.47 4.58
N GLU A 45 -7.37 -7.13 4.23
CA GLU A 45 -6.52 -7.85 5.18
C GLU A 45 -6.06 -6.94 6.32
N ILE A 46 -5.47 -5.77 6.01
CA ILE A 46 -5.00 -4.82 7.02
C ILE A 46 -6.15 -4.26 7.87
N ARG A 47 -7.34 -4.06 7.30
CA ARG A 47 -8.53 -3.65 8.06
C ARG A 47 -8.97 -4.74 9.03
N GLY A 48 -8.93 -6.00 8.62
CA GLY A 48 -9.24 -7.14 9.47
C GLY A 48 -8.22 -7.36 10.60
N GLU A 49 -6.94 -7.05 10.36
CA GLU A 49 -5.89 -7.11 11.40
C GLU A 49 -6.07 -6.06 12.52
N MET A 50 -6.70 -4.91 12.21
CA MET A 50 -6.74 -3.75 13.10
C MET A 50 -8.17 -3.20 13.28
N PRO A 51 -9.13 -4.01 13.75
CA PRO A 51 -10.55 -3.62 13.80
C PRO A 51 -10.83 -2.48 14.79
N ASP A 52 -9.90 -2.20 15.70
CA ASP A 52 -9.97 -1.14 16.72
C ASP A 52 -9.33 0.18 16.27
N ALA A 53 -8.75 0.24 15.06
CA ALA A 53 -8.14 1.46 14.55
C ALA A 53 -9.20 2.54 14.30
N THR A 54 -8.96 3.75 14.81
CA THR A 54 -9.88 4.89 14.62
C THR A 54 -10.03 5.27 13.15
N HIS A 55 -8.98 5.09 12.35
CA HIS A 55 -8.97 5.37 10.91
C HIS A 55 -8.15 4.32 10.15
N HIS A 56 -8.64 3.95 8.96
CA HIS A 56 -7.90 3.15 7.98
C HIS A 56 -7.67 3.97 6.70
N VAL A 57 -6.72 4.91 6.76
CA VAL A 57 -6.33 5.69 5.58
C VAL A 57 -5.44 4.83 4.68
N TYR A 58 -5.64 4.92 3.36
CA TYR A 58 -4.90 4.12 2.40
C TYR A 58 -4.59 4.90 1.13
N ALA A 59 -3.58 4.41 0.39
CA ALA A 59 -3.28 4.81 -0.97
C ALA A 59 -2.73 3.58 -1.71
N PHE A 60 -2.99 3.47 -3.00
CA PHE A 60 -2.34 2.50 -3.86
C PHE A 60 -2.09 3.08 -5.26
N ARG A 61 -1.11 2.52 -5.96
CA ARG A 61 -0.86 2.78 -7.38
C ARG A 61 -0.59 1.46 -8.08
N VAL A 62 -1.30 1.21 -9.16
CA VAL A 62 -1.10 0.04 -10.04
C VAL A 62 -0.68 0.57 -11.40
N GLY A 63 0.47 0.11 -11.89
CA GLY A 63 1.08 0.61 -13.12
C GLY A 63 2.01 1.82 -12.95
N HIS A 64 2.54 2.31 -14.07
CA HIS A 64 3.35 3.52 -14.17
C HIS A 64 3.02 4.26 -15.47
N GLY A 65 3.10 5.59 -15.46
CA GLY A 65 2.81 6.45 -16.61
C GLY A 65 2.01 7.68 -16.20
N ASN A 66 2.18 8.77 -16.93
CA ASN A 66 1.43 10.01 -16.69
C ASN A 66 -0.04 9.80 -17.09
N SER A 67 -0.94 10.23 -16.21
CA SER A 67 -2.22 10.81 -16.63
C SER A 67 -1.98 11.98 -17.57
#